data_AF-A0A6C0LKD9-F1
#
_entry.id   AF-A0A6C0LKD9-F1
#
_cell.length_a   1.000
_cell.length_b   1.000
_cell.length_c   1.000
_cell.angle_alpha   90.00
_cell.angle_beta   90.00
_cell.angle_gamma   90.00
#
_symmetry.space_group_name_H-M   'P 1'
#
loop_
_entity.id
_entity.type
_entity.pdbx_description
1 polymer ?
#
loop_
_entity_poly.entity_id
_entity_poly.type
_entity_poly.pdbx_seq_one_letter_code
_entity_poly.pdbx_strand_id
1 'polypeptide(L)'
;MESSDFVNSSFDYPGFKGTISELSKILRETAVDYESSMDKSGKKKDPYEMSKYNARAASLRAVADRIETAGSADAAYTMLAEQNIQFFNNRVVNNVIGKRRRGGKSRKGRKSRKGRKSRKGKTRKLRKSKTRRH
;
A
#
# COMPACT_ATOMS: atom_id res chain seq x y z
N MET A 1 27.52 -6.48 -29.83
CA MET A 1 26.12 -6.36 -29.36
C MET A 1 25.61 -7.78 -29.17
N GLU A 2 25.81 -8.35 -27.99
CA GLU A 2 25.28 -9.67 -27.63
C GLU A 2 24.42 -9.48 -26.39
N SER A 3 23.11 -9.40 -26.57
CA SER A 3 22.14 -9.32 -25.47
C SER A 3 20.78 -9.89 -25.89
N SER A 4 20.77 -10.85 -26.82
CA SER A 4 19.56 -11.54 -27.29
C SER A 4 19.28 -12.84 -26.52
N ASP A 5 20.31 -13.48 -25.97
CA ASP A 5 20.14 -14.79 -25.32
C ASP A 5 19.59 -14.68 -23.90
N PHE A 6 19.92 -13.58 -23.20
CA PHE A 6 19.49 -13.39 -21.81
C PHE A 6 17.98 -13.21 -21.67
N VAL A 7 17.35 -12.41 -22.54
CA VAL A 7 15.90 -12.15 -22.49
C VAL A 7 15.09 -13.43 -22.69
N ASN A 8 15.64 -14.39 -23.45
CA ASN A 8 15.03 -15.70 -23.70
C ASN A 8 15.54 -16.78 -22.75
N SER A 9 16.46 -16.45 -21.84
CA SER A 9 17.01 -17.40 -20.88
C SER A 9 15.95 -17.80 -19.87
N SER A 10 16.02 -19.06 -19.43
CA SER A 10 15.17 -19.58 -18.37
C SER A 10 15.48 -18.86 -17.06
N PHE A 11 14.43 -18.44 -16.37
CA PHE A 11 14.50 -17.80 -15.08
C PHE A 11 13.60 -18.54 -14.09
N ASP A 12 14.17 -18.91 -12.96
CA ASP A 12 13.46 -19.59 -11.87
C ASP A 12 13.48 -18.70 -10.64
N TYR A 13 12.30 -18.33 -10.17
CA TYR A 13 12.08 -17.50 -8.99
C TYR A 13 10.93 -18.07 -8.18
N PRO A 14 10.93 -17.96 -6.84
CA PRO A 14 9.84 -18.50 -6.03
C PRO A 14 8.44 -18.09 -6.52
N GLY A 15 7.68 -19.07 -7.02
CA GLY A 15 6.33 -18.89 -7.56
C GLY A 15 6.24 -18.41 -9.02
N PHE A 16 7.37 -18.23 -9.70
CA PHE A 16 7.49 -17.94 -11.12
C PHE A 16 8.51 -18.85 -11.81
N LYS A 17 8.08 -19.55 -12.86
CA LYS A 17 8.97 -20.31 -13.74
C LYS A 17 8.65 -19.97 -15.18
N GLY A 18 9.66 -19.51 -15.91
CA GLY A 18 9.49 -19.05 -17.29
C GLY A 18 10.77 -18.43 -17.84
N THR A 19 10.63 -17.53 -18.81
CA THR A 19 11.75 -16.74 -19.34
C THR A 19 11.78 -15.33 -18.75
N ILE A 20 12.91 -14.63 -18.93
CA ILE A 20 13.03 -13.20 -18.56
C ILE A 20 12.01 -12.34 -19.35
N SER A 21 11.75 -12.66 -20.61
CA SER A 21 10.70 -12.01 -21.42
C SER A 21 9.29 -12.23 -20.87
N GLU A 22 8.97 -13.46 -20.44
CA GLU A 22 7.68 -13.74 -19.81
C GLU A 22 7.53 -13.00 -18.48
N LEU A 23 8.59 -12.93 -17.69
CA LEU A 23 8.63 -12.17 -16.44
C LEU A 23 8.35 -10.68 -16.67
N SER A 24 9.06 -10.05 -17.62
CA SER A 24 8.88 -8.63 -17.93
C SER A 24 7.46 -8.34 -18.44
N LYS A 25 6.92 -9.25 -19.26
CA LYS A 25 5.54 -9.19 -19.74
C LYS A 25 4.52 -9.23 -18.59
N ILE A 26 4.65 -10.18 -17.65
CA ILE A 26 3.75 -10.29 -16.49
C ILE A 26 3.81 -9.03 -15.63
N LEU A 27 4.99 -8.45 -15.42
CA LEU A 27 5.14 -7.21 -14.66
C LEU A 27 4.44 -6.02 -15.35
N ARG A 28 4.55 -5.92 -16.68
CA ARG A 28 3.88 -4.88 -17.48
C ARG A 28 2.35 -5.05 -17.48
N GLU A 29 1.87 -6.27 -17.65
CA GLU A 29 0.43 -6.58 -17.59
C GLU A 29 -0.14 -6.22 -16.21
N THR A 30 0.56 -6.63 -15.15
CA THR A 30 0.18 -6.27 -13.77
C THR A 30 0.16 -4.76 -13.57
N ALA A 31 1.11 -4.01 -14.15
CA ALA A 31 1.11 -2.55 -14.07
C ALA A 31 -0.12 -1.91 -14.72
N VAL A 32 -0.56 -2.43 -15.87
CA VAL A 32 -1.80 -2.00 -16.54
C VAL A 32 -3.03 -2.31 -15.68
N ASP A 33 -3.05 -3.46 -15.00
CA ASP A 33 -4.12 -3.81 -14.05
C ASP A 33 -4.20 -2.83 -12.87
N TYR A 34 -3.04 -2.36 -12.37
CA TYR A 34 -3.01 -1.34 -11.31
C TYR A 34 -3.60 0.00 -11.80
N GLU A 35 -3.25 0.45 -13.01
CA GLU A 35 -3.75 1.71 -13.59
C GLU A 35 -5.24 1.68 -13.95
N SER A 36 -5.73 0.51 -14.37
CA SER A 36 -7.14 0.30 -14.71
C SER A 36 -7.99 -0.10 -13.50
N SER A 37 -7.40 -0.20 -12.31
CA SER A 37 -8.07 -0.77 -11.15
C SER A 37 -9.28 0.07 -10.71
N MET A 38 -10.43 -0.59 -10.65
CA MET A 38 -11.68 -0.02 -10.16
C MET A 38 -11.87 -0.31 -8.67
N ASP A 39 -12.70 0.49 -8.01
CA ASP A 39 -13.19 0.20 -6.67
C ASP A 39 -14.19 -0.97 -6.69
N LYS A 40 -14.64 -1.40 -5.50
CA LYS A 40 -15.59 -2.53 -5.35
C LYS A 40 -16.94 -2.29 -6.04
N SER A 41 -17.27 -1.04 -6.36
CA SER A 41 -18.49 -0.65 -7.04
C SER A 41 -18.32 -0.50 -8.55
N GLY A 42 -17.15 -0.83 -9.10
CA GLY A 42 -16.83 -0.67 -10.52
C GLY A 42 -16.56 0.78 -10.93
N LYS A 43 -16.43 1.70 -9.96
CA LYS A 43 -16.07 3.10 -10.23
C LYS A 43 -14.57 3.28 -10.17
N LYS A 44 -14.06 4.32 -10.84
CA LYS A 44 -12.67 4.74 -10.66
C LYS A 44 -12.45 5.04 -9.18
N LYS A 45 -11.31 4.58 -8.64
CA LYS A 45 -10.95 4.88 -7.25
C LYS A 45 -10.81 6.37 -7.03
N ASP A 46 -10.86 6.78 -5.77
CA ASP A 46 -10.58 8.15 -5.43
C ASP A 46 -9.16 8.57 -5.91
N PRO A 47 -8.91 9.87 -6.17
CA PRO A 47 -7.63 10.31 -6.72
C PRO A 47 -6.41 9.94 -5.86
N TYR A 48 -6.60 9.80 -4.55
CA TYR A 48 -5.53 9.48 -3.60
C TYR A 48 -5.12 8.00 -3.69
N GLU A 49 -6.10 7.11 -3.78
CA GLU A 49 -5.89 5.70 -4.05
C GLU A 49 -5.34 5.50 -5.46
N MET A 50 -5.91 6.16 -6.49
CA MET A 50 -5.36 6.09 -7.85
C MET A 50 -3.88 6.49 -7.91
N SER A 51 -3.45 7.51 -7.15
CA SER A 51 -2.04 7.91 -7.07
C SER A 51 -1.14 6.78 -6.55
N LYS A 52 -1.56 6.04 -5.53
CA LYS A 52 -0.80 4.88 -5.00
C LYS A 52 -0.70 3.75 -6.02
N TYR A 53 -1.79 3.48 -6.73
CA TYR A 53 -1.85 2.44 -7.75
C TYR A 53 -0.98 2.81 -8.95
N ASN A 54 -1.04 4.06 -9.41
CA ASN A 54 -0.19 4.57 -10.49
C ASN A 54 1.29 4.55 -10.10
N ALA A 55 1.64 4.94 -8.87
CA ALA A 55 3.01 4.82 -8.38
C ALA A 55 3.49 3.36 -8.38
N ARG A 56 2.60 2.40 -8.10
CA ARG A 56 2.95 0.98 -8.15
C ARG A 56 3.09 0.48 -9.59
N ALA A 57 2.19 0.87 -10.48
CA ALA A 57 2.29 0.56 -11.89
C ALA A 57 3.62 1.07 -12.48
N ALA A 58 3.99 2.32 -12.18
CA ALA A 58 5.26 2.89 -12.59
C ALA A 58 6.46 2.10 -12.03
N SER A 59 6.39 1.69 -10.75
CA SER A 59 7.42 0.84 -10.14
C SER A 59 7.55 -0.52 -10.83
N LEU A 60 6.45 -1.17 -11.19
CA LEU A 60 6.46 -2.45 -11.89
C LEU A 60 7.02 -2.33 -13.31
N ARG A 61 6.64 -1.27 -14.05
CA ARG A 61 7.22 -0.96 -15.37
C ARG A 61 8.72 -0.75 -15.29
N ALA A 62 9.18 0.07 -14.35
CA ALA A 62 10.59 0.34 -14.15
C ALA A 62 11.39 -0.94 -13.82
N VAL A 63 10.80 -1.88 -13.07
CA VAL A 63 11.44 -3.18 -12.80
C VAL A 63 11.49 -4.04 -14.07
N ALA A 64 10.41 -4.10 -14.84
CA ALA A 64 10.38 -4.85 -16.10
C ALA A 64 11.48 -4.37 -17.06
N ASP A 65 11.62 -3.06 -17.23
CA ASP A 65 12.62 -2.47 -18.13
C ASP A 65 14.06 -2.72 -17.62
N ARG A 66 14.27 -2.67 -16.30
CA ARG A 66 15.57 -2.98 -15.69
C ARG A 66 15.94 -4.45 -15.77
N ILE A 67 14.96 -5.36 -15.70
CA ILE A 67 15.19 -6.80 -15.81
C ILE A 67 15.55 -7.17 -17.26
N GLU A 68 14.89 -6.58 -18.26
CA GLU A 68 15.26 -6.81 -19.67
C GLU A 68 16.67 -6.33 -20.00
N THR A 69 17.17 -5.34 -19.27
CA THR A 69 18.53 -4.78 -19.40
C THR A 69 19.51 -5.31 -18.35
N ALA A 70 19.06 -6.19 -17.45
CA ALA A 70 19.91 -6.79 -16.44
C ALA A 70 20.85 -7.78 -17.14
N GLY A 71 22.16 -7.57 -17.08
CA GLY A 71 23.12 -8.46 -17.75
C GLY A 71 23.21 -9.88 -17.17
N SER A 72 22.39 -10.24 -16.17
CA SER A 72 22.39 -11.56 -15.52
C SER A 72 21.09 -11.87 -14.78
N ALA A 73 20.84 -13.16 -14.57
CA ALA A 73 19.69 -13.66 -13.82
C ALA A 73 19.76 -13.26 -12.34
N ASP A 74 20.97 -13.23 -11.75
CA ASP A 74 21.17 -12.80 -10.36
C ASP A 74 20.80 -11.33 -10.14
N ALA A 75 21.08 -10.47 -11.13
CA ALA A 75 20.66 -9.08 -11.11
C ALA A 75 19.13 -8.95 -11.19
N ALA A 76 18.48 -9.74 -12.04
CA ALA A 76 17.01 -9.80 -12.08
C ALA A 76 16.41 -10.29 -10.75
N TYR A 77 17.02 -11.31 -10.13
CA TYR A 77 16.61 -11.83 -8.83
C TYR A 77 16.70 -10.77 -7.72
N THR A 78 17.81 -10.05 -7.65
CA THR A 78 18.01 -8.98 -6.66
C THR A 78 17.00 -7.85 -6.85
N MET A 79 16.73 -7.43 -8.09
CA MET A 79 15.69 -6.41 -8.38
C MET A 79 14.30 -6.84 -7.91
N LEU A 80 13.90 -8.09 -8.14
CA LEU A 80 12.62 -8.62 -7.67
C LEU A 80 12.55 -8.65 -6.14
N ALA A 81 13.63 -9.09 -5.49
CA ALA A 81 13.73 -9.18 -4.03
C ALA A 81 13.67 -7.80 -3.36
N GLU A 82 14.42 -6.82 -3.86
CA GLU A 82 14.42 -5.44 -3.37
C GLU A 82 13.01 -4.82 -3.41
N GLN A 83 12.28 -5.07 -4.49
CA GLN A 83 10.93 -4.57 -4.69
C GLN A 83 9.85 -5.42 -4.03
N ASN A 84 10.25 -6.47 -3.28
CA ASN A 84 9.40 -7.44 -2.62
C ASN A 84 8.33 -8.00 -3.56
N ILE A 85 8.72 -8.32 -4.80
CA ILE A 85 7.84 -8.91 -5.78
C ILE A 85 7.75 -10.41 -5.50
N GLN A 86 6.53 -10.89 -5.35
CA GLN A 86 6.22 -12.29 -5.06
C GLN A 86 5.28 -12.80 -6.14
N PHE A 87 5.48 -14.07 -6.50
CA PHE A 87 4.67 -14.74 -7.49
C PHE A 87 3.96 -15.95 -6.88
N PHE A 88 2.83 -16.29 -7.48
CA PHE A 88 2.09 -17.52 -7.22
C PHE A 88 1.41 -17.92 -8.52
N ASN A 89 1.69 -19.14 -8.98
CA ASN A 89 1.23 -19.64 -10.27
C ASN A 89 1.54 -18.65 -11.42
N ASN A 90 2.79 -18.16 -11.49
CA ASN A 90 3.26 -17.21 -12.50
C ASN A 90 2.49 -15.87 -12.54
N ARG A 91 1.83 -15.49 -11.44
CA ARG A 91 1.15 -14.19 -11.30
C ARG A 91 1.72 -13.44 -10.12
N VAL A 92 1.84 -12.12 -10.25
CA VAL A 92 2.24 -11.27 -9.12
C VAL A 92 1.11 -11.28 -8.08
N VAL A 93 1.38 -11.86 -6.91
CA VAL A 93 0.43 -11.90 -5.79
C VAL A 93 0.87 -10.94 -4.71
N ASN A 94 -0.10 -10.18 -4.21
CA ASN A 94 -0.02 -9.45 -2.95
C ASN A 94 1.29 -8.70 -2.69
N ASN A 95 1.55 -7.69 -3.51
CA ASN A 95 2.12 -6.47 -2.93
C ASN A 95 1.00 -5.71 -2.25
N VAL A 96 0.72 -6.08 -1.00
CA VAL A 96 -0.27 -5.40 -0.16
C VAL A 96 0.04 -3.91 -0.20
N ILE A 97 -0.82 -3.16 -0.87
CA ILE A 97 -0.88 -1.70 -0.82
C ILE A 97 -0.90 -1.34 0.67
N GLY A 98 0.26 -0.93 1.20
CA GLY A 98 0.39 -0.50 2.58
C GLY A 98 0.53 -1.58 3.67
N LYS A 99 1.14 -2.75 3.44
CA LYS A 99 1.66 -3.53 4.58
C LYS A 99 3.15 -3.84 4.45
N ARG A 100 3.96 -2.77 4.50
CA ARG A 100 5.12 -2.85 5.40
C ARG A 100 4.56 -3.24 6.76
N ARG A 101 4.82 -4.49 7.17
CA ARG A 101 4.75 -4.95 8.56
C ARG A 101 5.82 -4.19 9.38
N ARG A 102 5.75 -2.85 9.42
CA ARG A 102 6.38 -2.07 10.48
C ARG A 102 5.44 -2.16 11.67
N GLY A 103 6.01 -2.61 12.79
CA GLY A 103 5.33 -3.06 13.99
C GLY A 103 4.17 -2.19 14.46
N GLY A 104 3.24 -2.86 15.13
CA GLY A 104 2.05 -2.27 15.69
C GLY A 104 2.31 -1.00 16.48
N LYS A 105 1.52 0.02 16.17
CA LYS A 105 0.98 0.90 17.19
C LYS A 105 -0.53 0.91 17.01
N SER A 106 -1.17 -0.11 17.55
CA SER A 106 -2.55 -0.01 18.00
C SER A 106 -2.61 1.07 19.10
N ARG A 107 -2.65 2.35 18.75
CA ARG A 107 -3.15 3.37 19.68
C ARG A 107 -4.68 3.40 19.61
N LYS A 108 -5.29 2.25 19.86
CA LYS A 108 -6.70 2.16 20.24
C LYS A 108 -6.72 1.91 21.75
N GLY A 109 -7.12 2.93 22.50
CA GLY A 109 -7.58 2.76 23.87
C GLY A 109 -6.71 3.38 24.96
N ARG A 110 -6.86 4.69 25.20
CA ARG A 110 -7.14 5.15 26.57
C ARG A 110 -8.11 6.32 26.53
N LYS A 111 -9.40 5.99 26.60
CA LYS A 111 -10.39 6.95 27.10
C LYS A 111 -10.01 7.26 28.55
N SER A 112 -9.55 8.48 28.81
CA SER A 112 -9.65 9.08 30.13
C SER A 112 -10.05 10.55 29.99
N ARG A 113 -11.36 10.75 29.79
CA ARG A 113 -12.17 11.70 30.57
C ARG A 113 -11.54 13.09 30.82
N LYS A 114 -11.23 13.85 29.79
CA LYS A 114 -11.07 15.32 29.90
C LYS A 114 -12.38 15.99 29.50
N GLY A 115 -13.37 15.82 30.37
CA GLY A 115 -14.71 16.34 30.20
C GLY A 115 -15.45 16.33 31.54
N ARG A 116 -14.93 17.06 32.54
CA ARG A 116 -15.70 17.48 33.72
C ARG A 116 -14.96 18.56 34.55
N LYS A 117 -14.88 19.78 34.01
CA LYS A 117 -14.88 21.00 34.84
C LYS A 117 -15.94 21.96 34.32
N SER A 118 -17.17 21.47 34.23
CA SER A 118 -18.35 22.31 34.38
C SER A 118 -18.88 22.07 35.80
N ARG A 119 -19.22 23.17 36.50
CA ARG A 119 -19.86 23.22 37.83
C ARG A 119 -19.07 22.67 39.03
N LYS A 120 -18.20 23.52 39.59
CA LYS A 120 -18.06 23.64 41.06
C LYS A 120 -18.27 25.11 41.43
N GLY A 121 -19.54 25.46 41.57
CA GLY A 121 -20.03 26.80 41.88
C GLY A 121 -21.49 26.73 42.29
N LYS A 122 -21.83 25.74 43.12
CA LYS A 122 -23.09 25.70 43.86
C LYS A 122 -22.73 25.56 45.32
N THR A 123 -22.27 26.66 45.92
CA THR A 123 -22.37 26.81 47.37
C THR A 123 -23.85 26.94 47.72
N ARG A 124 -24.19 26.16 48.72
CA ARG A 124 -25.53 25.81 49.16
C ARG A 124 -26.01 26.86 50.16
N LYS A 125 -27.14 27.49 49.84
CA LYS A 125 -28.16 28.10 50.72
C LYS A 125 -27.68 29.05 51.84
N LEU A 126 -28.14 30.30 51.75
CA LEU A 126 -28.62 31.05 52.91
C LEU A 126 -29.98 31.67 52.57
N ARG A 127 -30.98 31.31 53.39
CA ARG A 127 -32.34 31.87 53.45
C ARG A 127 -32.29 33.33 53.91
N LYS A 128 -33.30 34.10 53.48
CA LYS A 128 -33.91 35.35 54.00
C LYS A 128 -33.96 36.36 52.85
N SER A 129 -35.03 37.05 52.49
CA SER A 129 -36.37 37.28 53.04
C SER A 129 -37.15 37.99 51.91
N LYS A 130 -38.35 37.52 51.58
CA LYS A 130 -39.61 38.26 51.74
C LYS A 130 -39.66 39.67 51.10
N THR A 131 -40.52 39.81 50.07
CA THR A 131 -41.46 40.93 49.79
C THR A 131 -40.85 42.33 49.55
N ARG A 132 -41.40 43.31 48.82
CA ARG A 132 -42.59 43.56 47.98
C ARG A 132 -42.40 45.02 47.52
N ARG A 133 -42.80 45.34 46.28
CA ARG A 133 -43.12 46.66 45.68
C ARG A 133 -42.63 47.94 46.38
N HIS A 134 -41.97 48.81 45.61
CA HIS A 134 -42.55 50.10 45.23
C HIS A 134 -42.06 50.50 43.83
#